data_AF-A0A0D3HBU2-F1
#
_entry.id   AF-A0A0D3HBU2-F1
#
_cell.length_a   1.000
_cell.length_b   1.000
_cell.length_c   1.000
_cell.angle_alpha   90.00
_cell.angle_beta   90.00
_cell.angle_gamma   90.00
#
_symmetry.space_group_name_H-M   'P 1'
#
loop_
_entity.id
_entity.type
_entity.pdbx_description
1 polymer ?
#
loop_
_entity_poly.entity_id
_entity_poly.type
_entity_poly.pdbx_seq_one_letter_code
_entity_poly.pdbx_strand_id
1 'polypeptide(L)'
;MARRPMTAVFFVFVVALSSASPATAKATPAAPPCVAPPAEVAFLRASCASTLYRLTCYDALIPYGCAFQTSTVKLARAAADVNAAAAELARLDAMGDAAKGSQARWAVSNAKTWLSAAMTNEANCADALSSTGAAVSPAARELIAGVVMAKQYTSIALSFVNTIPVS
;
A
#
# COMPACT_ATOMS: atom_id res chain seq x y z
N MET A 1 -0.85 -30.36 -39.38
CA MET A 1 -1.60 -29.88 -38.18
C MET A 1 -1.15 -30.68 -36.97
N ALA A 2 -0.25 -30.13 -36.16
CA ALA A 2 0.16 -30.73 -34.89
C ALA A 2 -0.52 -29.96 -33.76
N ARG A 3 -1.47 -30.60 -33.06
CA ARG A 3 -2.09 -30.06 -31.84
C ARG A 3 -1.03 -30.11 -30.73
N ARG A 4 -0.46 -28.95 -30.39
CA ARG A 4 0.44 -28.83 -29.23
C ARG A 4 -0.43 -28.91 -27.96
N PRO A 5 -0.08 -29.73 -26.97
CA PRO A 5 -0.90 -29.90 -25.76
C PRO A 5 -0.87 -28.60 -24.94
N MET A 6 -2.03 -27.95 -24.84
CA MET A 6 -2.27 -26.71 -24.08
C MET A 6 -1.98 -26.85 -22.57
N THR A 7 -1.82 -28.09 -22.08
CA THR A 7 -1.57 -28.43 -20.68
C THR A 7 -0.15 -28.11 -20.21
N ALA A 8 0.85 -28.11 -21.10
CA ALA A 8 2.24 -27.82 -20.71
C ALA A 8 2.48 -26.31 -20.45
N VAL A 9 1.72 -25.42 -21.11
CA VAL A 9 1.83 -23.97 -20.92
C VAL A 9 1.25 -23.54 -19.57
N PHE A 10 0.20 -24.21 -19.09
CA PHE A 10 -0.42 -23.92 -17.80
C PHE A 10 0.50 -24.26 -16.62
N PHE A 11 1.25 -25.36 -16.69
CA PHE A 11 2.17 -25.78 -15.63
C PHE A 11 3.38 -24.83 -15.46
N VAL A 12 3.88 -24.25 -16.55
CA VAL A 12 4.98 -23.27 -16.48
C VAL A 12 4.53 -21.94 -15.86
N PHE A 13 3.28 -21.53 -16.09
CA PHE A 13 2.73 -20.30 -15.50
C PHE A 13 2.47 -20.40 -13.99
N VAL A 14 2.14 -21.59 -13.48
CA VAL A 14 1.89 -21.81 -12.04
C VAL A 14 3.19 -21.90 -11.24
N VAL A 15 4.27 -22.44 -11.80
CA VAL A 15 5.57 -22.55 -11.10
C VAL A 15 6.31 -21.21 -11.05
N ALA A 16 6.08 -20.31 -12.01
CA ALA A 16 6.71 -18.98 -12.05
C ALA A 16 6.18 -17.98 -10.98
N LEU A 17 5.06 -18.27 -10.31
CA LEU A 17 4.56 -17.47 -9.19
C LEU A 17 5.12 -17.90 -7.81
N SER A 18 5.90 -19.00 -7.76
CA SER A 18 6.45 -19.53 -6.51
C SER A 18 7.78 -18.89 -6.09
N SER A 19 8.26 -17.84 -6.76
CA SER A 19 9.27 -16.96 -6.18
C SER A 19 8.61 -15.99 -5.19
N ALA A 20 8.01 -16.54 -4.14
CA ALA A 20 7.83 -15.84 -2.89
C ALA A 20 9.25 -15.52 -2.39
N SER A 21 9.75 -14.35 -2.81
CA SER A 21 10.86 -13.71 -2.13
C SER A 21 10.50 -13.68 -0.65
N PRO A 22 11.41 -14.00 0.28
CA PRO A 22 11.14 -13.73 1.67
C PRO A 22 10.85 -12.23 1.73
N ALA A 23 9.59 -11.89 2.02
CA ALA A 23 9.24 -10.57 2.47
C ALA A 23 10.04 -10.40 3.76
N THR A 24 11.25 -9.88 3.63
CA THR A 24 11.84 -9.12 4.72
C THR A 24 10.84 -8.01 4.92
N ALA A 25 9.93 -8.21 5.87
CA ALA A 25 9.15 -7.14 6.45
C ALA A 25 10.21 -6.18 6.98
N LYS A 26 10.60 -5.22 6.14
CA LYS A 26 11.50 -4.15 6.52
C LYS A 26 10.74 -3.47 7.64
N ALA A 27 11.16 -3.72 8.88
CA ALA A 27 10.55 -3.13 10.05
C ALA A 27 10.38 -1.66 9.74
N THR A 28 9.12 -1.21 9.68
CA THR A 28 8.81 0.20 9.47
C THR A 28 9.62 0.94 10.52
N PRO A 29 10.54 1.84 10.11
CA PRO A 29 11.32 2.60 11.08
C PRO A 29 10.32 3.23 12.04
N ALA A 30 10.44 2.92 13.33
CA ALA A 30 9.60 3.55 14.32
C ALA A 30 9.75 5.06 14.14
N ALA A 31 8.64 5.75 13.87
CA ALA A 31 8.65 7.19 13.74
C ALA A 31 9.31 7.79 14.99
N PRO A 32 10.21 8.78 14.84
CA PRO A 32 10.76 9.47 16.00
C PRO A 32 9.58 10.01 16.83
N PRO A 33 9.59 9.81 18.17
CA PRO A 33 8.49 10.30 19.00
C PRO A 33 8.39 11.81 18.84
N CYS A 34 7.29 12.27 18.27
CA CYS A 34 7.05 13.68 18.04
C CYS A 34 5.62 14.03 18.45
N VAL A 35 5.45 15.21 19.05
CA VAL A 35 4.13 15.79 19.28
C VAL A 35 3.77 16.57 18.03
N ALA A 36 2.88 16.01 17.21
CA ALA A 36 2.44 16.63 15.98
C ALA A 36 1.77 18.00 16.27
N PRO A 37 2.11 19.07 15.52
CA PRO A 37 1.46 20.35 15.74
C PRO A 37 -0.04 20.29 15.36
N PRO A 38 -0.88 21.20 15.90
CA PRO A 38 -2.32 21.12 15.72
C PRO A 38 -2.79 21.16 14.26
N ALA A 39 -2.05 21.85 13.38
CA ALA A 39 -2.36 21.96 11.96
C ALA A 39 -2.22 20.62 11.24
N GLU A 40 -1.17 19.86 11.53
CA GLU A 40 -0.90 18.53 10.97
C GLU A 40 -1.91 17.51 11.49
N VAL A 41 -2.30 17.61 12.76
CA VAL A 41 -3.37 16.78 13.33
C VAL A 41 -4.71 17.08 12.67
N ALA A 42 -5.04 18.35 12.46
CA ALA A 42 -6.26 18.76 11.76
C ALA A 42 -6.26 18.28 10.29
N PHE A 43 -5.12 18.45 9.60
CA PHE A 43 -4.91 17.93 8.25
C PHE A 43 -5.11 16.42 8.20
N LEU A 44 -4.48 15.65 9.10
CA LEU A 44 -4.63 14.20 9.16
C LEU A 44 -6.10 13.79 9.38
N ARG A 45 -6.83 14.44 10.30
CA ARG A 45 -8.26 14.15 10.50
C ARG A 45 -9.08 14.41 9.24
N ALA A 46 -8.85 15.54 8.56
CA ALA A 46 -9.55 15.88 7.33
C ALA A 46 -9.23 14.87 6.21
N SER A 47 -7.96 14.49 6.04
CA SER A 47 -7.55 13.48 5.05
C SER A 47 -8.14 12.12 5.37
N CYS A 48 -8.08 11.65 6.62
CA CYS A 48 -8.67 10.37 7.02
C CYS A 48 -10.20 10.37 6.90
N ALA A 49 -10.86 11.53 6.95
CA ALA A 49 -12.31 11.62 6.84
C ALA A 49 -12.86 11.22 5.48
N SER A 50 -12.05 11.31 4.42
CA SER A 50 -12.40 10.85 3.06
C SER A 50 -12.08 9.38 2.80
N THR A 51 -11.49 8.67 3.78
CA THR A 51 -11.16 7.25 3.66
C THR A 51 -12.29 6.36 4.18
N LEU A 52 -12.34 5.11 3.67
CA LEU A 52 -13.27 4.08 4.17
C LEU A 52 -12.92 3.63 5.60
N TYR A 53 -11.63 3.66 5.97
CA TYR A 53 -11.10 3.18 7.24
C TYR A 53 -10.65 4.34 8.14
N ARG A 54 -11.55 5.29 8.41
CA ARG A 54 -11.25 6.56 9.09
C ARG A 54 -10.47 6.42 10.41
N LEU A 55 -10.89 5.51 11.29
CA LEU A 55 -10.23 5.32 12.60
C LEU A 55 -8.85 4.68 12.43
N THR A 56 -8.77 3.55 11.70
CA THR A 56 -7.50 2.88 11.37
C THR A 56 -6.50 3.83 10.72
N CYS A 57 -6.99 4.70 9.82
CA CYS A 57 -6.19 5.73 9.17
C CYS A 57 -5.56 6.70 10.18
N TYR A 58 -6.37 7.25 11.10
CA TYR A 58 -5.88 8.22 12.07
C TYR A 58 -4.88 7.58 13.05
N ASP A 59 -5.24 6.44 13.62
CA ASP A 59 -4.42 5.77 14.64
C ASP A 59 -3.07 5.28 14.08
N ALA A 60 -3.06 4.81 12.83
CA ALA A 60 -1.82 4.35 12.20
C ALA A 60 -0.88 5.50 11.80
N LEU A 61 -1.41 6.68 11.49
CA LEU A 61 -0.65 7.78 10.92
C LEU A 61 -0.33 8.90 11.92
N ILE A 62 -1.07 9.02 13.02
CA ILE A 62 -0.78 10.04 14.04
C ILE A 62 0.67 9.99 14.58
N PRO A 63 1.34 8.82 14.73
CA PRO A 63 2.74 8.78 15.16
C PRO A 63 3.70 9.43 14.14
N TYR A 64 3.28 9.58 12.89
CA TYR A 64 4.05 10.19 11.81
C TYR A 64 3.66 11.66 11.56
N GLY A 65 2.85 12.26 12.44
CA GLY A 65 2.25 13.59 12.24
C GLY A 65 3.22 14.69 11.83
N CYS A 66 4.45 14.69 12.35
CA CYS A 66 5.46 15.70 12.02
C CYS A 66 6.11 15.52 10.64
N ALA A 67 5.98 14.34 10.03
CA ALA A 67 6.53 14.07 8.71
C ALA A 67 5.67 14.63 7.57
N PHE A 68 4.38 14.88 7.83
CA PHE A 68 3.43 15.26 6.78
C PHE A 68 3.62 16.70 6.28
N GLN A 69 3.89 17.64 7.19
CA GLN A 69 3.97 19.08 6.88
C GLN A 69 2.76 19.56 6.05
N THR A 70 1.56 19.04 6.32
CA THR A 70 0.32 19.31 5.55
C THR A 70 0.40 18.98 4.05
N SER A 71 1.34 18.15 3.63
CA SER A 71 1.51 17.71 2.24
C SER A 71 0.79 16.39 1.96
N THR A 72 -0.07 16.39 0.94
CA THR A 72 -0.76 15.19 0.46
C THR A 72 0.22 14.13 -0.04
N VAL A 73 1.34 14.53 -0.65
CA VAL A 73 2.36 13.58 -1.16
C VAL A 73 3.09 12.90 0.00
N LYS A 74 3.51 13.66 1.01
CA LYS A 74 4.19 13.12 2.19
C LYS A 74 3.27 12.21 3.01
N LEU A 75 2.00 12.59 3.17
CA LEU A 75 0.99 11.75 3.79
C LEU A 75 0.74 10.45 3.01
N ALA A 76 0.59 10.54 1.69
CA ALA A 76 0.41 9.37 0.83
C ALA A 76 1.62 8.43 0.90
N ARG A 77 2.84 8.98 0.92
CA ARG A 77 4.08 8.22 1.06
C ARG A 77 4.13 7.45 2.37
N ALA A 78 3.86 8.11 3.49
CA ALA A 78 3.82 7.47 4.81
C ALA A 78 2.77 6.35 4.88
N ALA A 79 1.60 6.54 4.26
CA ALA A 79 0.58 5.49 4.17
C ALA A 79 0.98 4.33 3.23
N ALA A 80 1.82 4.59 2.23
CA ALA A 80 2.24 3.61 1.24
C ALA A 80 3.51 2.82 1.63
N ASP A 81 4.20 3.17 2.72
CA ASP A 81 5.46 2.52 3.15
C ASP A 81 5.33 1.01 3.43
N VAL A 82 4.10 0.46 3.40
CA VAL A 82 3.79 -0.97 3.45
C VAL A 82 3.83 -1.68 2.08
N ASN A 83 4.05 -0.97 0.96
CA ASN A 83 4.01 -1.54 -0.40
C ASN A 83 4.93 -0.81 -1.42
N ALA A 84 4.97 -1.32 -2.66
CA ALA A 84 5.85 -0.81 -3.72
C ALA A 84 5.53 0.62 -4.20
N ALA A 85 4.35 1.17 -3.87
CA ALA A 85 3.97 2.52 -4.28
C ALA A 85 4.77 3.61 -3.56
N ALA A 86 5.38 3.30 -2.41
CA ALA A 86 6.25 4.19 -1.67
C ALA A 86 7.40 4.73 -2.51
N ALA A 87 7.95 3.94 -3.44
CA ALA A 87 9.06 4.36 -4.29
C ALA A 87 8.65 5.48 -5.26
N GLU A 88 7.46 5.39 -5.86
CA GLU A 88 6.96 6.44 -6.77
C GLU A 88 6.63 7.73 -6.02
N LEU A 89 6.05 7.60 -4.82
CA LEU A 89 5.73 8.75 -3.97
C LEU A 89 6.98 9.40 -3.37
N ALA A 90 8.01 8.61 -3.05
CA ALA A 90 9.30 9.12 -2.63
C ALA A 90 10.00 9.90 -3.74
N ARG A 91 9.92 9.43 -4.99
CA ARG A 91 10.44 10.18 -6.15
C ARG A 91 9.70 11.50 -6.29
N LEU A 92 8.37 11.49 -6.22
CA LEU A 92 7.57 12.70 -6.32
C LEU A 92 7.89 13.72 -5.21
N ASP A 93 7.99 13.24 -3.97
CA ASP A 93 8.37 14.07 -2.81
C ASP A 93 9.79 14.66 -2.96
N ALA A 94 10.74 13.86 -3.45
CA ALA A 94 12.12 14.32 -3.67
C ALA A 94 12.25 15.38 -4.78
N MET A 95 11.33 15.42 -5.74
CA MET A 95 11.32 16.46 -6.77
C MET A 95 10.80 17.80 -6.27
N GLY A 96 9.93 17.80 -5.25
CA GLY A 96 9.26 19.02 -4.77
C GLY A 96 8.67 19.86 -5.91
N ASP A 97 8.89 21.17 -5.84
CA ASP A 97 8.40 22.13 -6.84
C ASP A 97 9.07 22.00 -8.22
N ALA A 98 10.20 21.29 -8.31
CA ALA A 98 10.90 21.05 -9.57
C ALA A 98 10.25 19.94 -10.42
N ALA A 99 9.20 19.29 -9.91
CA ALA A 99 8.45 18.28 -10.64
C ALA A 99 7.82 18.82 -11.92
N LYS A 100 8.30 18.34 -13.08
CA LYS A 100 7.55 18.54 -14.34
C LYS A 100 6.20 17.84 -14.19
N GLY A 101 5.12 18.52 -14.59
CA GLY A 101 3.75 17.97 -14.45
C GLY A 101 3.59 16.57 -15.06
N SER A 102 4.28 16.27 -16.16
CA SER A 102 4.29 14.92 -16.76
C SER A 102 4.93 13.85 -15.87
N GLN A 103 6.01 14.18 -15.15
CA GLN A 103 6.66 13.25 -14.23
C GLN A 103 5.81 13.03 -12.98
N ALA A 104 5.19 14.09 -12.44
CA ALA A 104 4.27 13.98 -11.32
C ALA A 104 3.05 13.10 -11.67
N ARG A 105 2.42 13.34 -12.83
CA ARG A 105 1.32 12.51 -13.33
C ARG A 105 1.72 11.05 -13.49
N TRP A 106 2.91 10.79 -14.02
CA TRP A 106 3.42 9.42 -14.21
C TRP A 106 3.64 8.71 -12.88
N ALA A 107 4.29 9.37 -11.91
CA ALA A 107 4.53 8.81 -10.59
C ALA A 107 3.21 8.49 -9.86
N VAL A 108 2.24 9.41 -9.90
CA VAL A 108 0.91 9.18 -9.31
C VAL A 108 0.17 8.04 -10.01
N SER A 109 0.21 7.95 -11.35
CA SER A 109 -0.42 6.87 -12.12
C SER A 109 0.16 5.49 -11.76
N ASN A 110 1.49 5.39 -11.64
CA ASN A 110 2.14 4.16 -11.22
C ASN A 110 1.80 3.81 -9.78
N ALA A 111 1.82 4.77 -8.87
CA ALA A 111 1.42 4.54 -7.47
C ALA A 111 0.00 3.95 -7.39
N LYS A 112 -0.97 4.49 -8.15
CA LYS A 112 -2.33 3.94 -8.24
C LYS A 112 -2.36 2.51 -8.75
N THR A 113 -1.56 2.21 -9.78
CA THR A 113 -1.46 0.86 -10.36
C THR A 113 -0.91 -0.14 -9.34
N TRP A 114 0.20 0.19 -8.68
CA TRP A 114 0.82 -0.65 -7.66
C TRP A 114 -0.11 -0.89 -6.46
N LEU A 115 -0.82 0.14 -5.99
CA LEU A 115 -1.77 0.02 -4.90
C LEU A 115 -2.99 -0.84 -5.27
N SER A 116 -3.51 -0.69 -6.49
CA SER A 116 -4.64 -1.51 -6.97
C SER A 116 -4.25 -2.99 -7.10
N ALA A 117 -3.04 -3.26 -7.58
CA ALA A 117 -2.48 -4.61 -7.66
C ALA A 117 -2.26 -5.20 -6.26
N ALA A 118 -1.69 -4.43 -5.33
CA ALA A 118 -1.48 -4.86 -3.94
C ALA A 118 -2.82 -5.24 -3.27
N MET A 119 -3.84 -4.39 -3.39
CA MET A 119 -5.19 -4.73 -2.90
C MET A 119 -5.69 -6.03 -3.49
N THR A 120 -5.52 -6.28 -4.79
CA THR A 120 -5.99 -7.53 -5.42
C THR A 120 -5.24 -8.74 -4.87
N ASN A 121 -3.91 -8.66 -4.78
CA ASN A 121 -3.06 -9.74 -4.27
C ASN A 121 -3.41 -10.09 -2.82
N GLU A 122 -3.65 -9.09 -1.98
CA GLU A 122 -4.04 -9.30 -0.59
C GLU A 122 -5.42 -10.00 -0.48
N ALA A 123 -6.36 -9.79 -1.41
CA ALA A 123 -7.66 -10.51 -1.38
C ALA A 123 -7.42 -11.97 -1.70
N ASN A 124 -6.78 -12.20 -2.84
CA ASN A 124 -6.54 -13.53 -3.33
C ASN A 124 -5.70 -14.34 -2.33
N CYS A 125 -4.76 -13.68 -1.62
CA CYS A 125 -3.97 -14.29 -0.56
C CYS A 125 -4.85 -14.72 0.63
N ALA A 126 -5.70 -13.84 1.15
CA ALA A 126 -6.60 -14.16 2.25
C ALA A 126 -7.59 -15.28 1.88
N ASP A 127 -8.14 -15.24 0.66
CA ASP A 127 -9.07 -16.26 0.14
C ASP A 127 -8.38 -17.62 -0.04
N ALA A 128 -7.17 -17.63 -0.60
CA ALA A 128 -6.38 -18.85 -0.74
C ALA A 128 -6.05 -19.46 0.63
N LEU A 129 -5.64 -18.65 1.61
CA LEU A 129 -5.33 -19.14 2.95
C LEU A 129 -6.58 -19.65 3.68
N SER A 130 -7.72 -18.99 3.50
CA SER A 130 -9.01 -19.44 4.05
C SER A 130 -9.51 -20.73 3.40
N SER A 131 -9.19 -20.97 2.13
CA SER A 131 -9.56 -22.20 1.42
C SER A 131 -8.63 -23.38 1.67
N THR A 132 -7.40 -23.13 2.15
CA THR A 132 -6.57 -24.21 2.69
C THR A 132 -7.12 -24.69 4.03
N GLY A 133 -7.05 -26.00 4.29
CA GLY A 133 -7.30 -26.58 5.61
C GLY A 133 -6.36 -26.07 6.72
N ALA A 134 -5.49 -25.09 6.43
CA ALA A 134 -4.65 -24.37 7.39
C ALA A 134 -5.45 -23.36 8.23
N ALA A 135 -6.63 -22.91 7.79
CA ALA A 135 -7.52 -21.98 8.52
C ALA A 135 -7.97 -22.45 9.92
N VAL A 136 -7.67 -23.71 10.26
CA VAL A 136 -7.92 -24.30 11.57
C VAL A 136 -6.82 -23.94 12.59
N SER A 137 -5.62 -23.57 12.14
CA SER A 137 -4.51 -23.22 13.04
C SER A 137 -4.56 -21.75 13.50
N PRO A 138 -4.16 -21.45 14.75
CA PRO A 138 -4.05 -20.07 15.25
C PRO A 138 -3.15 -19.19 14.39
N ALA A 139 -2.02 -19.73 13.92
CA ALA A 139 -1.06 -19.01 13.08
C ALA A 139 -1.66 -18.59 11.72
N ALA A 140 -2.46 -19.46 11.09
CA ALA A 140 -3.14 -19.09 9.85
C ALA A 140 -4.19 -17.98 10.08
N ARG A 141 -4.91 -18.01 11.21
CA ARG A 141 -5.87 -16.94 11.55
C ARG A 141 -5.18 -15.61 11.77
N GLU A 142 -4.05 -15.60 12.47
CA GLU A 142 -3.22 -14.41 12.65
C GLU A 142 -2.72 -13.86 11.31
N LEU A 143 -2.25 -14.74 10.41
CA LEU A 143 -1.82 -14.34 9.07
C LEU A 143 -2.97 -13.77 8.24
N ILE A 144 -4.15 -14.41 8.23
CA ILE A 144 -5.35 -13.90 7.55
C ILE A 144 -5.71 -12.51 8.09
N ALA A 145 -5.73 -12.35 9.42
CA ALA A 145 -6.02 -11.05 10.04
C ALA A 145 -4.98 -9.98 9.63
N GLY A 146 -3.70 -10.34 9.57
CA GLY A 146 -2.63 -9.47 9.08
C GLY A 146 -2.85 -9.03 7.62
N VAL A 147 -3.24 -9.94 6.73
CA VAL A 147 -3.52 -9.63 5.32
C VAL A 147 -4.77 -8.74 5.19
N VAL A 148 -5.80 -8.97 6.00
CA VAL A 148 -6.98 -8.08 6.08
C VAL A 148 -6.59 -6.68 6.56
N MET A 149 -5.66 -6.55 7.50
CA MET A 149 -5.15 -5.24 7.91
C MET A 149 -4.32 -4.56 6.82
N ALA A 150 -3.45 -5.30 6.12
CA ALA A 150 -2.67 -4.79 4.99
C ALA A 150 -3.58 -4.18 3.90
N LYS A 151 -4.69 -4.86 3.58
CA LYS A 151 -5.77 -4.33 2.71
C LYS A 151 -6.29 -2.96 3.12
N GLN A 152 -6.55 -2.78 4.41
CA GLN A 152 -7.06 -1.51 4.92
C GLN A 152 -6.03 -0.40 4.70
N TYR A 153 -4.75 -0.66 5.00
CA TYR A 153 -3.67 0.29 4.77
C TYR A 153 -3.48 0.62 3.29
N THR A 154 -3.51 -0.39 2.41
CA THR A 154 -3.41 -0.16 0.96
C THR A 154 -4.59 0.68 0.44
N SER A 155 -5.80 0.45 0.95
CA SER A 155 -6.97 1.27 0.62
C SER A 155 -6.86 2.72 1.13
N ILE A 156 -6.33 2.93 2.35
CA ILE A 156 -6.05 4.26 2.90
C ILE A 156 -5.04 5.00 2.01
N ALA A 157 -3.92 4.34 1.67
CA ALA A 157 -2.90 4.91 0.79
C ALA A 157 -3.47 5.30 -0.58
N LEU A 158 -4.30 4.43 -1.19
CA LEU A 158 -4.93 4.70 -2.48
C LEU A 158 -5.86 5.92 -2.42
N SER A 159 -6.59 6.10 -1.31
CA SER A 159 -7.41 7.28 -1.09
C SER A 159 -6.57 8.57 -1.14
N PHE A 160 -5.41 8.59 -0.50
CA PHE A 160 -4.54 9.77 -0.52
C PHE A 160 -3.92 10.00 -1.89
N VAL A 161 -3.43 8.95 -2.55
CA VAL A 161 -2.87 9.07 -3.91
C VAL A 161 -3.90 9.63 -4.89
N ASN A 162 -5.19 9.30 -4.72
CA ASN A 162 -6.27 9.86 -5.54
C ASN A 162 -6.52 11.36 -5.32
N THR A 163 -6.05 11.93 -4.20
CA THR A 163 -6.20 13.36 -3.89
C THR A 163 -4.97 14.20 -4.24
N ILE A 164 -3.89 13.60 -4.76
CA ILE A 164 -2.69 14.34 -5.15
C ILE A 164 -3.00 15.17 -6.42
N PRO A 165 -2.86 16.51 -6.38
CA PRO A 165 -3.06 17.35 -7.56
C PRO A 165 -1.88 17.15 -8.53
N VAL A 166 -2.20 16.77 -9.78
CA VAL A 166 -1.20 16.60 -10.85
C VAL A 166 -1.70 17.24 -12.14
N SER A 167 -1.50 18.55 -12.27
CA SER A 167 -1.78 19.36 -13.46
C SER A 167 -0.70 19.25 -14.53
#